data_AF-A0AAE0IUT9-F1
#
_entry.id   AF-A0AAE0IUT9-F1
#
_cell.length_a   1.000
_cell.length_b   1.000
_cell.length_c   1.000
_cell.angle_alpha   90.00
_cell.angle_beta   90.00
_cell.angle_gamma   90.00
#
_symmetry.space_group_name_H-M   'P 1'
#
loop_
_entity.id
_entity.type
_entity.pdbx_description
1 polymer ?
#
loop_
_entity_poly.entity_id
_entity_poly.type
_entity_poly.pdbx_seq_one_letter_code
_entity_poly.pdbx_strand_id
1 'polypeptide(L)'
;MKLTAILSLASFSGALALPADQSENPATLAARALGINCRGSALCSDARSGSNAASRLQGYINNIQGNRVYHNGEHIACVARGSLISPNGGFCAFLQYTNRDVNGAAIKNLIAAIVGHNCKVCGSVPIDFPGSNDPKNGILTVNYVANTDNPCPDGLC
;
A
#
# COMPACT_ATOMS: atom_id res chain seq x y z
N MET A 1 -52.25 6.45 53.67
CA MET A 1 -51.00 5.96 54.30
C MET A 1 -50.30 5.07 53.28
N LYS A 2 -49.07 5.27 52.82
CA LYS A 2 -48.05 6.32 53.01
C LYS A 2 -47.27 6.39 51.69
N LEU A 3 -47.10 7.60 51.17
CA LEU A 3 -46.09 7.99 50.18
C LEU A 3 -44.70 7.84 50.81
N THR A 4 -43.69 7.38 50.06
CA THR A 4 -42.30 7.86 50.22
C THR A 4 -41.55 7.69 48.90
N ALA A 5 -41.20 8.83 48.30
CA ALA A 5 -40.24 8.95 47.22
C ALA A 5 -38.81 8.93 47.80
N ILE A 6 -37.84 8.34 47.10
CA ILE A 6 -36.42 8.66 47.28
C ILE A 6 -35.82 8.94 45.91
N LEU A 7 -35.53 10.22 45.71
CA LEU A 7 -34.74 10.81 44.66
C LEU A 7 -33.26 10.43 44.91
N SER A 8 -32.59 9.80 43.95
CA SER A 8 -31.12 9.72 43.93
C SER A 8 -30.63 10.38 42.64
N LEU A 9 -30.05 11.57 42.80
CA LEU A 9 -29.16 12.17 41.80
C LEU A 9 -27.77 11.53 41.96
N ALA A 10 -27.22 11.02 40.86
CA ALA A 10 -25.78 10.83 40.72
C ALA A 10 -25.35 11.25 39.31
N SER A 11 -24.78 12.45 39.28
CA SER A 11 -23.66 12.99 38.47
C SER A 11 -23.29 12.36 37.11
N PHE A 12 -23.17 13.26 36.14
CA PHE A 12 -22.50 13.13 34.84
C PHE A 12 -21.12 12.47 34.93
N SER A 13 -20.82 11.60 33.96
CA SER A 13 -19.45 11.36 33.50
C SER A 13 -19.44 10.89 32.05
N GLY A 14 -18.76 11.67 31.21
CA GLY A 14 -17.95 11.13 30.12
C GLY A 14 -18.66 10.84 28.79
N ALA A 15 -18.40 11.70 27.80
CA ALA A 15 -18.56 11.39 26.39
C ALA A 15 -17.74 10.13 26.02
N LEU A 16 -18.37 9.14 25.39
CA LEU A 16 -17.67 8.18 24.56
C LEU A 16 -17.47 8.83 23.18
N ALA A 17 -16.34 9.52 23.06
CA ALA A 17 -15.79 9.90 21.77
C ALA A 17 -15.61 8.64 20.91
N LEU A 18 -16.07 8.71 19.66
CA LEU A 18 -15.60 7.81 18.60
C LEU A 18 -14.06 7.92 18.54
N PRO A 19 -13.32 6.81 18.35
CA PRO A 19 -11.87 6.89 18.28
C PRO A 19 -11.47 7.73 17.07
N ALA A 20 -10.91 8.91 17.34
CA ALA A 20 -10.05 9.61 16.40
C ALA A 20 -8.71 8.85 16.32
N ASP A 21 -8.66 7.79 15.52
CA ASP A 21 -7.39 7.22 15.05
C ASP A 21 -7.42 7.09 13.53
N GLN A 22 -7.44 8.25 12.88
CA GLN A 22 -7.10 8.45 11.47
C GLN A 22 -6.11 9.62 11.40
N SER A 23 -5.16 9.71 12.34
CA SER A 23 -3.98 10.54 12.10
C SER A 23 -3.10 9.78 11.11
N GLU A 24 -3.49 9.81 9.84
CA GLU A 24 -2.63 9.34 8.76
C GLU A 24 -1.28 10.04 8.93
N ASN A 25 -0.21 9.26 9.14
CA ASN A 25 1.14 9.79 9.34
C ASN A 25 1.45 10.83 8.24
N PRO A 26 2.02 12.00 8.53
CA PRO A 26 2.39 12.99 7.51
C PRO A 26 3.27 12.40 6.39
N ALA A 27 4.06 11.35 6.67
CA ALA A 27 4.78 10.59 5.66
C ALA A 27 3.86 9.82 4.69
N THR A 28 2.74 9.27 5.19
CA THR A 28 1.71 8.62 4.37
C THR A 28 0.85 9.62 3.59
N LEU A 29 0.55 10.79 4.15
CA LEU A 29 -0.09 11.90 3.41
C LEU A 29 0.81 12.43 2.29
N ALA A 30 2.12 12.58 2.56
CA ALA A 30 3.07 13.05 1.57
C ALA A 30 3.24 12.07 0.40
N ALA A 31 3.11 10.75 0.64
CA ALA A 31 3.06 9.75 -0.44
C ALA A 31 1.78 9.87 -1.29
N ARG A 32 0.65 10.22 -0.65
CA ARG A 32 -0.65 10.52 -1.27
C ARG A 32 -0.76 11.94 -1.88
N ALA A 33 0.31 12.71 -2.03
CA ALA A 33 0.23 14.06 -2.60
C ALA A 33 0.93 14.22 -3.95
N LEU A 34 1.63 13.18 -4.44
CA LEU A 34 2.62 13.34 -5.52
C LEU A 34 2.14 12.83 -6.89
N GLY A 35 1.05 12.08 -6.94
CA GLY A 35 0.71 11.30 -8.13
C GLY A 35 1.77 10.22 -8.41
N ILE A 36 2.02 9.91 -9.69
CA ILE A 36 3.08 8.97 -10.08
C ILE A 36 4.46 9.48 -9.63
N ASN A 37 5.24 8.63 -8.96
CA ASN A 37 6.54 9.00 -8.41
C ASN A 37 7.42 7.77 -8.12
N CYS A 38 8.71 8.01 -7.88
CA CYS A 38 9.70 6.95 -7.56
C CYS A 38 10.14 6.96 -6.08
N ARG A 39 9.28 7.42 -5.16
CA ARG A 39 9.58 7.39 -3.72
C ARG A 39 9.35 5.99 -3.13
N GLY A 40 10.05 5.70 -2.05
CA GLY A 40 9.95 4.47 -1.30
C GLY A 40 10.84 4.50 -0.05
N SER A 41 11.05 3.33 0.54
CA SER A 41 11.97 3.11 1.65
C SER A 41 13.40 3.57 1.29
N ALA A 42 14.19 3.92 2.31
CA ALA A 42 15.63 4.15 2.14
C ALA A 42 16.34 2.92 1.55
N LEU A 43 15.80 1.72 1.79
CA LEU A 43 16.27 0.47 1.20
C LEU A 43 15.99 0.37 -0.30
N CYS A 44 15.28 1.31 -0.92
CA CYS A 44 15.13 1.38 -2.38
C CYS A 44 16.35 2.01 -3.06
N SER A 45 17.21 2.70 -2.31
CA SER A 45 18.45 3.33 -2.77
C SER A 45 19.71 2.61 -2.30
N ASP A 46 19.57 1.51 -1.55
CA ASP A 46 20.71 0.68 -1.14
C ASP A 46 21.38 0.08 -2.39
N ALA A 47 22.72 0.09 -2.45
CA ALA A 47 23.49 -0.51 -3.53
C ALA A 47 23.13 -2.00 -3.77
N ARG A 48 22.66 -2.69 -2.73
CA ARG A 48 22.22 -4.10 -2.80
C ARG A 48 20.85 -4.28 -3.41
N SER A 49 20.02 -3.24 -3.48
CA SER A 49 18.65 -3.29 -4.03
C SER A 49 18.60 -3.77 -5.48
N GLY A 50 19.69 -3.58 -6.23
CA GLY A 50 19.73 -3.82 -7.66
C GLY A 50 18.91 -2.79 -8.43
N SER A 51 19.31 -2.50 -9.66
CA SER A 51 18.79 -1.35 -10.40
C SER A 51 17.49 -1.60 -11.19
N ASN A 52 16.74 -2.67 -10.90
CA ASN A 52 15.66 -3.13 -11.77
C ASN A 52 14.49 -3.89 -11.10
N ALA A 53 14.28 -3.74 -9.79
CA ALA A 53 13.18 -4.46 -9.10
C ALA A 53 11.80 -4.16 -9.73
N ALA A 54 11.52 -2.91 -10.10
CA ALA A 54 10.27 -2.54 -10.75
C ALA A 54 10.06 -3.26 -12.09
N SER A 55 11.12 -3.39 -12.90
CA SER A 55 11.05 -4.11 -14.19
C SER A 55 10.89 -5.62 -13.99
N ARG A 56 11.51 -6.21 -12.96
CA ARG A 56 11.29 -7.62 -12.61
C ARG A 56 9.85 -7.88 -12.18
N LEU A 57 9.31 -7.01 -11.32
CA LEU A 57 7.91 -7.06 -10.89
C LEU A 57 6.95 -6.93 -12.06
N GLN A 58 7.21 -6.01 -13.01
CA GLN A 58 6.44 -5.93 -14.25
C GLN A 58 6.46 -7.26 -15.01
N GLY A 59 7.62 -7.92 -15.09
CA GLY A 59 7.76 -9.24 -15.70
C GLY A 59 6.84 -10.28 -15.08
N TYR A 60 6.76 -10.36 -13.75
CA TYR A 60 5.82 -11.23 -13.05
C TYR A 60 4.36 -10.81 -13.32
N ILE A 61 4.03 -9.55 -13.08
CA ILE A 61 2.67 -8.99 -13.18
C ILE A 61 2.09 -9.13 -14.58
N ASN A 62 2.89 -9.08 -15.65
CA ASN A 62 2.40 -9.29 -17.01
C ASN A 62 1.72 -10.67 -17.22
N ASN A 63 2.01 -11.65 -16.35
CA ASN A 63 1.45 -13.00 -16.40
C ASN A 63 0.16 -13.19 -15.58
N ILE A 64 -0.31 -12.18 -14.84
CA ILE A 64 -1.57 -12.31 -14.08
C ILE A 64 -2.80 -12.35 -15.01
N GLN A 65 -3.89 -12.93 -14.54
CA GLN A 65 -5.16 -12.92 -15.27
C GLN A 65 -5.78 -11.52 -15.25
N GLY A 66 -6.26 -11.02 -16.40
CA GLY A 66 -6.79 -9.66 -16.52
C GLY A 66 -8.03 -9.40 -15.68
N ASN A 67 -8.82 -10.44 -15.40
CA ASN A 67 -10.04 -10.40 -14.61
C ASN A 67 -9.83 -10.76 -13.13
N ARG A 68 -8.62 -11.14 -12.70
CA ARG A 68 -8.34 -11.31 -11.26
C ARG A 68 -8.52 -9.98 -10.55
N VAL A 69 -9.23 -10.00 -9.44
CA VAL A 69 -9.43 -8.83 -8.58
C VAL A 69 -8.38 -8.82 -7.48
N TYR A 70 -7.84 -7.64 -7.20
CA TYR A 70 -6.90 -7.39 -6.12
C TYR A 70 -7.46 -6.34 -5.16
N HIS A 71 -7.19 -6.52 -3.88
CA HIS A 71 -7.73 -5.70 -2.80
C HIS A 71 -6.67 -4.82 -2.13
N ASN A 72 -7.13 -3.85 -1.35
CA ASN A 72 -6.25 -3.02 -0.53
C ASN A 72 -5.39 -3.87 0.43
N GLY A 73 -4.08 -3.64 0.41
CA GLY A 73 -3.08 -4.38 1.20
C GLY A 73 -2.62 -5.70 0.55
N GLU A 74 -3.28 -6.17 -0.50
CA GLU A 74 -2.90 -7.40 -1.19
C GLU A 74 -1.59 -7.21 -1.96
N HIS A 75 -0.65 -8.12 -1.75
CA HIS A 75 0.56 -8.21 -2.55
C HIS A 75 0.27 -8.96 -3.84
N ILE A 76 0.82 -8.46 -4.94
CA ILE A 76 0.59 -8.97 -6.30
C ILE A 76 1.83 -9.75 -6.77
N ALA A 77 3.01 -9.21 -6.47
CA ALA A 77 4.27 -9.85 -6.79
C ALA A 77 5.39 -9.32 -5.88
N CYS A 78 6.41 -10.14 -5.66
CA CYS A 78 7.59 -9.78 -4.88
C CYS A 78 8.88 -10.19 -5.60
N VAL A 79 9.93 -9.41 -5.37
CA VAL A 79 11.31 -9.73 -5.71
C VAL A 79 12.07 -9.93 -4.41
N ALA A 80 12.41 -11.18 -4.09
CA ALA A 80 13.20 -11.52 -2.91
C ALA A 80 14.55 -10.81 -2.97
N ARG A 81 14.82 -10.00 -1.94
CA ARG A 81 16.07 -9.26 -1.85
C ARG A 81 16.33 -8.81 -0.42
N GLY A 82 16.82 -9.74 0.38
CA GLY A 82 17.15 -9.51 1.77
C GLY A 82 18.11 -8.33 1.97
N SER A 83 18.02 -7.71 3.14
CA SER A 83 18.98 -6.74 3.65
C SER A 83 19.66 -7.29 4.91
N LEU A 84 20.65 -6.57 5.46
CA LEU A 84 21.31 -7.00 6.71
C LEU A 84 20.34 -7.08 7.89
N ILE A 85 19.32 -6.24 7.90
CA ILE A 85 18.33 -6.13 8.98
C ILE A 85 17.04 -6.91 8.70
N SER A 86 16.89 -7.43 7.47
CA SER A 86 15.70 -8.16 7.02
C SER A 86 16.11 -9.16 5.95
N PRO A 87 16.69 -10.31 6.33
CA PRO A 87 17.23 -11.29 5.39
C PRO A 87 16.18 -11.89 4.46
N ASN A 88 14.92 -11.93 4.90
CA ASN A 88 13.78 -12.43 4.13
C ASN A 88 13.00 -11.28 3.48
N GLY A 89 13.55 -10.06 3.47
CA GLY A 89 12.90 -8.91 2.86
C GLY A 89 13.02 -8.91 1.34
N GLY A 90 12.36 -7.94 0.72
CA GLY A 90 12.36 -7.79 -0.72
C GLY A 90 11.53 -6.61 -1.17
N PHE A 91 11.37 -6.48 -2.48
CA PHE A 91 10.58 -5.40 -3.08
C PHE A 91 9.29 -5.98 -3.63
N CYS A 92 8.15 -5.46 -3.18
CA CYS A 92 6.85 -5.98 -3.57
C CYS A 92 5.98 -4.90 -4.21
N ALA A 93 5.14 -5.35 -5.14
CA ALA A 93 4.04 -4.59 -5.69
C ALA A 93 2.75 -4.93 -4.93
N PHE A 94 2.06 -3.92 -4.39
CA PHE A 94 0.82 -4.10 -3.64
C PHE A 94 -0.07 -2.87 -3.76
N LEU A 95 -1.38 -3.07 -3.58
CA LEU A 95 -2.35 -1.98 -3.51
C LEU A 95 -2.38 -1.40 -2.11
N GLN A 96 -2.56 -0.09 -2.01
CA GLN A 96 -2.80 0.56 -0.73
C GLN A 96 -3.70 1.78 -0.91
N TYR A 97 -4.25 2.24 0.21
CA TYR A 97 -5.05 3.47 0.30
C TYR A 97 -6.30 3.49 -0.57
N THR A 98 -6.84 2.31 -0.91
CA THR A 98 -8.03 2.18 -1.76
C THR A 98 -9.17 1.50 -1.03
N ASN A 99 -10.40 1.93 -1.35
CA ASN A 99 -11.63 1.23 -0.99
C ASN A 99 -12.26 0.54 -2.22
N ARG A 100 -11.51 0.43 -3.32
CA ARG A 100 -11.95 -0.15 -4.57
C ARG A 100 -11.12 -1.37 -4.92
N ASP A 101 -11.80 -2.33 -5.52
CA ASP A 101 -11.21 -3.48 -6.15
C ASP A 101 -10.56 -3.08 -7.48
N VAL A 102 -9.36 -3.60 -7.75
CA VAL A 102 -8.62 -3.31 -9.00
C VAL A 102 -8.38 -4.61 -9.74
N ASN A 103 -8.76 -4.66 -11.01
CA ASN A 103 -8.57 -5.85 -11.82
C ASN A 103 -7.13 -5.97 -12.36
N GLY A 104 -6.71 -7.19 -12.68
CA GLY A 104 -5.37 -7.50 -13.17
C GLY A 104 -4.99 -6.74 -14.44
N ALA A 105 -5.95 -6.42 -15.32
CA ALA A 105 -5.68 -5.61 -16.51
C ALA A 105 -5.24 -4.18 -16.13
N ALA A 106 -5.89 -3.55 -15.15
CA ALA A 106 -5.49 -2.27 -14.61
C ALA A 106 -4.12 -2.37 -13.91
N ILE A 107 -3.91 -3.40 -13.09
CA ILE A 107 -2.60 -3.63 -12.42
C ILE A 107 -1.45 -3.71 -13.43
N LYS A 108 -1.62 -4.41 -14.56
CA LYS A 108 -0.62 -4.48 -15.64
C LYS A 108 -0.27 -3.09 -16.20
N ASN A 109 -1.28 -2.26 -16.46
CA ASN A 109 -1.06 -0.90 -16.96
C ASN A 109 -0.36 -0.01 -15.92
N LEU A 110 -0.74 -0.15 -14.66
CA LEU A 110 -0.17 0.65 -13.56
C LEU A 110 1.30 0.30 -13.31
N ILE A 111 1.69 -0.98 -13.28
CA ILE A 111 3.11 -1.34 -13.13
C ILE A 111 3.93 -0.89 -14.36
N ALA A 112 3.36 -0.94 -15.56
CA ALA A 112 3.99 -0.43 -16.76
C ALA A 112 4.21 1.10 -16.67
N ALA A 113 3.27 1.83 -16.07
CA ALA A 113 3.42 3.27 -15.82
C ALA A 113 4.58 3.56 -14.84
N ILE A 114 4.73 2.80 -13.75
CA ILE A 114 5.86 2.96 -12.82
C ILE A 114 7.20 2.77 -13.55
N VAL A 115 7.32 1.71 -14.35
CA VAL A 115 8.54 1.43 -15.12
C VAL A 115 8.78 2.50 -16.20
N GLY A 116 7.71 2.90 -16.92
CA GLY A 116 7.75 3.95 -17.93
C GLY A 116 8.09 5.34 -17.38
N HIS A 117 7.80 5.59 -16.10
CA HIS A 117 8.22 6.77 -15.35
C HIS A 117 9.68 6.68 -14.84
N ASN A 118 10.46 5.72 -15.35
CA ASN A 118 11.86 5.49 -15.00
C ASN A 118 12.13 5.12 -13.53
N CYS A 119 11.11 4.68 -12.79
CA CYS A 119 11.32 4.16 -11.44
C CYS A 119 12.01 2.79 -11.52
N LYS A 120 13.24 2.72 -11.01
CA LYS A 120 14.10 1.53 -11.14
C LYS A 120 13.81 0.46 -10.10
N VAL A 121 13.55 0.89 -8.86
CA VAL A 121 13.37 -0.01 -7.72
C VAL A 121 12.00 0.17 -7.12
N CYS A 122 11.70 1.35 -6.60
CA CYS A 122 10.45 1.67 -5.92
C CYS A 122 9.72 2.83 -6.59
N GLY A 123 8.42 2.89 -6.35
CA GLY A 123 7.58 3.95 -6.85
C GLY A 123 6.11 3.71 -6.52
N SER A 124 5.26 4.64 -6.89
CA SER A 124 3.82 4.51 -6.74
C SER A 124 3.12 5.21 -7.89
N VAL A 125 1.91 4.75 -8.22
CA VAL A 125 1.05 5.34 -9.25
C VAL A 125 -0.41 5.30 -8.78
N PRO A 126 -1.19 6.39 -8.97
CA PRO A 126 -2.63 6.39 -8.72
C PRO A 126 -3.36 5.31 -9.52
N ILE A 127 -4.31 4.62 -8.90
CA ILE A 127 -5.05 3.53 -9.58
C ILE A 127 -5.94 4.02 -10.73
N ASP A 128 -6.24 5.32 -10.79
CA ASP A 128 -6.99 5.96 -11.88
C ASP A 128 -6.07 6.50 -12.99
N PHE A 129 -4.75 6.28 -12.92
CA PHE A 129 -3.80 6.71 -13.96
C PHE A 129 -4.01 5.91 -15.26
N PRO A 130 -3.92 6.54 -16.45
CA PRO A 130 -3.55 7.94 -16.72
C PRO A 130 -4.73 8.92 -16.67
N GLY A 131 -5.96 8.46 -16.41
CA GLY A 131 -7.15 9.33 -16.34
C GLY A 131 -7.09 10.36 -15.21
N SER A 132 -6.36 10.06 -14.13
CA SER A 132 -6.07 11.00 -13.05
C SER A 132 -4.69 10.73 -12.45
N ASN A 133 -3.95 11.80 -12.12
CA ASN A 133 -2.72 11.72 -11.35
C ASN A 133 -2.93 12.02 -9.85
N ASP A 134 -4.18 12.01 -9.39
CA ASP A 134 -4.57 12.21 -7.99
C ASP A 134 -4.66 10.84 -7.27
N PRO A 135 -3.85 10.57 -6.23
CA PRO A 135 -3.80 9.28 -5.53
C PRO A 135 -4.92 9.09 -4.48
N LYS A 136 -5.85 10.04 -4.32
CA LYS A 136 -6.90 9.98 -3.27
C LYS A 136 -7.73 8.68 -3.28
N ASN A 137 -7.87 8.04 -4.44
CA ASN A 137 -8.70 6.85 -4.59
C ASN A 137 -7.92 5.54 -4.38
N GLY A 138 -6.59 5.62 -4.22
CA GLY A 138 -5.71 4.47 -4.11
C GLY A 138 -4.46 4.58 -4.96
N ILE A 139 -3.45 3.81 -4.58
CA ILE A 139 -2.20 3.70 -5.34
C ILE A 139 -1.77 2.23 -5.46
N LEU A 140 -1.22 1.89 -6.62
CA LEU A 140 -0.32 0.75 -6.74
C LEU A 140 1.07 1.21 -6.28
N THR A 141 1.67 0.46 -5.38
CA THR A 141 2.98 0.79 -4.81
C THR A 141 3.96 -0.34 -5.03
N VAL A 142 5.17 0.01 -5.43
CA VAL A 142 6.36 -0.84 -5.36
C VAL A 142 7.25 -0.30 -4.24
N ASN A 143 7.44 -1.08 -3.18
CA ASN A 143 8.28 -0.69 -2.05
C ASN A 143 8.98 -1.88 -1.39
N TYR A 144 9.98 -1.60 -0.56
CA TYR A 144 10.61 -2.62 0.28
C TYR A 144 9.67 -3.10 1.39
N VAL A 145 9.61 -4.41 1.60
CA VAL A 145 8.95 -5.08 2.71
C VAL A 145 9.95 -5.93 3.48
N ALA A 146 9.82 -6.00 4.80
CA ALA A 146 10.78 -6.68 5.68
C ALA A 146 10.69 -8.22 5.61
N ASN A 147 9.60 -8.76 5.07
CA ASN A 147 9.39 -10.19 4.92
C ASN A 147 8.55 -10.46 3.67
N THR A 148 9.06 -11.26 2.73
CA THR A 148 8.33 -11.71 1.54
C THR A 148 7.80 -13.14 1.66
N ASP A 149 8.28 -13.96 2.60
CA ASP A 149 7.88 -15.38 2.76
C ASP A 149 6.39 -15.57 3.00
N ASN A 150 5.72 -14.52 3.49
CA ASN A 150 4.27 -14.42 3.56
C ASN A 150 3.89 -12.98 3.14
N PRO A 151 3.30 -12.76 1.94
CA PRO A 151 2.49 -13.71 1.17
C PRO A 151 3.14 -14.38 -0.06
N CYS A 152 4.37 -14.02 -0.48
CA CYS A 152 4.98 -14.57 -1.71
C CYS A 152 6.52 -14.36 -1.76
N PRO A 153 7.33 -15.44 -1.67
CA PRO A 153 8.78 -15.34 -1.46
C PRO A 153 9.52 -14.62 -2.60
N ASP A 154 9.37 -15.06 -3.85
CA ASP A 154 9.80 -14.38 -5.09
C ASP A 154 8.86 -14.80 -6.23
N GLY A 155 8.33 -13.86 -7.01
CA GLY A 155 7.38 -14.14 -8.08
C GLY A 155 5.99 -13.57 -7.84
N LEU A 156 4.97 -14.25 -8.37
CA LEU A 156 3.56 -13.88 -8.24
C LEU A 156 2.95 -14.35 -6.92
N CYS A 157 1.97 -13.58 -6.47
CA CYS A 157 0.98 -13.87 -5.44
C CYS A 157 -0.42 -13.81 -6.12
#